data_AF-R5ALV6-F1
#
_entry.id   AF-R5ALV6-F1
#
_cell.length_a   1.000
_cell.length_b   1.000
_cell.length_c   1.000
_cell.angle_alpha   90.00
_cell.angle_beta   90.00
_cell.angle_gamma   90.00
#
_symmetry.space_group_name_H-M   'P 1'
#
loop_
_entity.id
_entity.type
_entity.pdbx_description
1 polymer ?
#
loop_
_entity_poly.entity_id
_entity_poly.type
_entity_poly.pdbx_seq_one_letter_code
_entity_poly.pdbx_strand_id
1 'polypeptide(L)'
;MTLITDIHTHRRAPAPGRIVNIDPSGPFAPLLPGQTYSAGIHPWHADRADMFGEVERLAACPAVVAIGETGLDKRRGPSPDIQIPLFRRHIELAEAVGKPLIVHCVGAWQELLVLPRPRVMTIIHGFRGKPELARQLTAAGFFLSLGARYNPASEQFALFRESDMSDASDLSDLSDESDFS
;
A
#
# COMPACT_ATOMS: atom_id res chain seq x y z
N MET A 1 7.28 -20.61 7.74
CA MET A 1 6.65 -19.31 7.45
C MET A 1 7.68 -18.24 7.72
N THR A 2 8.22 -17.61 6.67
CA THR A 2 9.12 -16.46 6.82
C THR A 2 8.27 -15.29 7.27
N LEU A 3 8.53 -14.77 8.47
CA LEU A 3 7.92 -13.56 8.98
C LEU A 3 8.28 -12.41 8.02
N ILE A 4 7.28 -11.92 7.28
CA ILE A 4 7.42 -10.72 6.44
C ILE A 4 7.50 -9.56 7.42
N THR A 5 8.69 -9.00 7.60
CA THR A 5 8.94 -7.90 8.52
C THR A 5 8.85 -6.54 7.84
N ASP A 6 9.02 -6.47 6.51
CA ASP A 6 9.07 -5.23 5.74
C ASP A 6 8.21 -5.32 4.47
N ILE A 7 7.10 -4.57 4.45
CA ILE A 7 6.04 -4.75 3.47
C ILE A 7 6.15 -3.83 2.25
N HIS A 8 7.10 -2.90 2.22
CA HIS A 8 7.22 -1.95 1.12
C HIS A 8 8.63 -1.36 1.03
N THR A 9 9.20 -1.32 -0.17
CA THR A 9 10.48 -0.64 -0.42
C THR A 9 10.67 -0.31 -1.89
N HIS A 10 11.16 0.90 -2.17
CA HIS A 10 11.60 1.29 -3.52
C HIS A 10 13.08 0.97 -3.79
N ARG A 11 13.82 0.53 -2.77
CA ARG A 11 15.20 0.06 -2.95
C ARG A 11 15.22 -1.30 -3.65
N ARG A 12 15.81 -1.32 -4.85
CA ARG A 12 15.90 -2.49 -5.75
C ARG A 12 16.93 -3.55 -5.33
N ALA A 13 17.68 -3.36 -4.24
CA ALA A 13 18.67 -4.33 -3.80
C ALA A 13 17.97 -5.53 -3.14
N PRO A 14 18.25 -6.78 -3.55
CA PRO A 14 17.66 -7.98 -2.97
C PRO A 14 17.89 -8.02 -1.46
N ALA A 15 16.82 -8.14 -0.69
CA ALA A 15 16.90 -8.29 0.75
C ALA A 15 15.78 -9.24 1.23
N PRO A 16 16.14 -10.35 1.91
CA PRO A 16 15.16 -11.30 2.44
C PRO A 16 14.13 -10.60 3.33
N GLY A 17 12.83 -10.90 3.11
CA GLY A 17 11.74 -10.38 3.94
C GLY A 17 11.18 -9.02 3.53
N ARG A 18 11.60 -8.47 2.38
CA ARG A 18 11.10 -7.19 1.82
C ARG A 18 10.20 -7.40 0.62
N ILE A 19 9.13 -6.62 0.49
CA ILE A 19 8.27 -6.59 -0.71
C ILE A 19 8.58 -5.33 -1.51
N VAL A 20 8.96 -5.49 -2.78
CA VAL A 20 9.18 -4.37 -3.71
C VAL A 20 7.95 -4.16 -4.58
N ASN A 21 7.40 -2.95 -4.60
CA ASN A 21 6.27 -2.63 -5.46
C ASN A 21 6.67 -2.54 -6.93
N ILE A 22 5.91 -3.20 -7.81
CA ILE A 22 5.97 -3.10 -9.26
C ILE A 22 4.75 -2.32 -9.73
N ASP A 23 4.97 -1.06 -10.12
CA ASP A 23 3.96 -0.26 -10.80
C ASP A 23 4.14 -0.42 -12.32
N PRO A 24 3.18 -1.07 -13.03
CA PRO A 24 3.26 -1.26 -14.47
C PRO A 24 3.13 0.04 -15.27
N SER A 25 2.73 1.15 -14.65
CA SER A 25 2.76 2.47 -15.28
C SER A 25 4.16 3.07 -15.39
N GLY A 26 5.13 2.55 -14.61
CA GLY A 26 6.53 2.95 -14.60
C GLY A 26 7.44 2.01 -15.39
N PRO A 27 8.76 2.32 -15.47
CA PRO A 27 9.72 1.46 -16.16
C PRO A 27 9.88 0.11 -15.46
N PHE A 28 9.51 -0.96 -16.16
CA PHE A 28 9.64 -2.34 -15.67
C PHE A 28 11.12 -2.72 -15.50
N ALA A 29 11.45 -3.23 -14.32
CA ALA A 29 12.74 -3.87 -14.04
C ALA A 29 12.54 -5.39 -13.98
N PRO A 30 13.50 -6.20 -14.46
CA PRO A 30 13.40 -7.65 -14.38
C PRO A 30 13.32 -8.12 -12.92
N LEU A 31 12.54 -9.17 -12.69
CA LEU A 31 12.42 -9.81 -11.38
C LEU A 31 13.76 -10.45 -11.02
N LEU A 32 14.26 -10.15 -9.82
CA LEU A 32 15.52 -10.65 -9.30
C LEU A 32 15.27 -11.96 -8.54
N PRO A 33 16.12 -12.99 -8.72
CA PRO A 33 16.03 -14.22 -7.94
C PRO A 33 16.10 -13.95 -6.43
N GLY A 34 15.20 -14.57 -5.66
CA GLY A 34 15.14 -14.43 -4.20
C GLY A 34 14.48 -13.14 -3.70
N GLN A 35 13.97 -12.28 -4.58
CA GLN A 35 13.20 -11.08 -4.21
C GLN A 35 11.69 -11.36 -4.31
N THR A 36 10.94 -10.82 -3.35
CA THR A 36 9.47 -10.82 -3.36
C THR A 36 8.93 -9.46 -3.77
N TYR A 37 7.79 -9.46 -4.45
CA TYR A 37 7.22 -8.27 -5.07
C TYR A 37 5.74 -8.12 -4.73
N SER A 38 5.23 -6.91 -4.89
CA SER A 38 3.82 -6.64 -5.05
C SER A 38 3.56 -6.03 -6.42
N ALA A 39 2.34 -6.13 -6.93
CA ALA A 39 1.95 -5.52 -8.18
C ALA A 39 0.65 -4.73 -8.01
N GLY A 40 0.65 -3.46 -8.40
CA GLY A 40 -0.50 -2.59 -8.33
C GLY A 40 -0.23 -1.25 -8.97
N ILE A 41 -1.29 -0.50 -9.25
CA ILE A 41 -1.21 0.87 -9.74
C ILE A 41 -1.44 1.80 -8.55
N HIS A 42 -0.44 2.65 -8.28
CA HIS A 42 -0.48 3.64 -7.21
C HIS A 42 -1.63 4.63 -7.43
N PRO A 43 -2.33 5.12 -6.40
CA PRO A 43 -3.43 6.10 -6.57
C PRO A 43 -3.03 7.34 -7.37
N TRP A 44 -1.76 7.74 -7.32
CA TRP A 44 -1.22 8.85 -8.11
C TRP A 44 -1.29 8.65 -9.62
N HIS A 45 -1.35 7.39 -10.06
CA HIS A 45 -1.41 6.98 -11.47
C HIS A 45 -2.75 6.33 -11.80
N ALA A 46 -3.83 6.66 -11.05
CA ALA A 46 -5.12 6.01 -11.22
C ALA A 46 -5.79 6.25 -12.60
N ASP A 47 -5.31 7.24 -13.35
CA ASP A 47 -5.67 7.52 -14.73
C ASP A 47 -5.12 6.47 -15.72
N ARG A 48 -4.18 5.62 -15.27
CA ARG A 48 -3.57 4.52 -16.03
C ARG A 48 -4.27 3.17 -15.85
N ALA A 49 -5.60 3.19 -15.67
CA ALA A 49 -6.41 1.99 -15.49
C ALA A 49 -6.39 1.04 -16.71
N ASP A 50 -5.94 1.52 -17.87
CA ASP A 50 -5.66 0.72 -19.07
C ASP A 50 -4.55 -0.33 -18.84
N MET A 51 -3.64 -0.06 -17.89
CA MET A 51 -2.54 -0.96 -17.54
C MET A 51 -2.95 -2.10 -16.60
N PHE A 52 -4.22 -2.18 -16.19
CA PHE A 52 -4.67 -3.17 -15.20
C PHE A 52 -4.46 -4.63 -15.66
N GLY A 53 -4.53 -4.90 -16.96
CA GLY A 53 -4.23 -6.24 -17.50
C GLY A 53 -2.80 -6.71 -17.22
N GLU A 54 -1.85 -5.77 -17.10
CA GLU A 54 -0.48 -6.10 -16.70
C GLU A 54 -0.37 -6.42 -15.22
N VAL A 55 -1.17 -5.76 -14.36
CA VAL A 55 -1.29 -6.11 -12.93
C VAL A 55 -1.80 -7.55 -12.79
N GLU A 56 -2.83 -7.92 -13.56
CA GLU A 56 -3.38 -9.29 -13.56
C GLU A 56 -2.33 -10.31 -14.01
N ARG A 57 -1.56 -9.99 -15.05
CA ARG A 57 -0.46 -10.85 -15.53
C ARG A 57 0.63 -11.04 -14.47
N LEU A 58 1.06 -9.96 -13.82
CA LEU A 58 2.06 -9.99 -12.75
C LEU A 58 1.53 -10.71 -11.51
N ALA A 59 0.25 -10.58 -11.20
CA ALA A 59 -0.40 -11.28 -10.10
C ALA A 59 -0.36 -12.80 -10.26
N ALA A 60 -0.13 -13.35 -11.46
CA ALA A 60 0.10 -14.78 -11.66
C ALA A 60 1.53 -15.23 -11.34
N CYS A 61 2.50 -14.30 -11.23
CA CYS A 61 3.90 -14.65 -10.97
C CYS A 61 4.11 -15.11 -9.51
N PRO A 62 4.82 -16.22 -9.26
CA PRO A 62 5.09 -16.70 -7.89
C PRO A 62 5.91 -15.74 -7.03
N ALA A 63 6.75 -14.91 -7.65
CA ALA A 63 7.54 -13.89 -6.95
C ALA A 63 6.70 -12.69 -6.50
N VAL A 64 5.51 -12.49 -7.07
CA VAL A 64 4.56 -11.46 -6.64
C VAL A 64 3.72 -12.06 -5.52
N VAL A 65 3.94 -11.63 -4.29
CA VAL A 65 3.32 -12.20 -3.09
C VAL A 65 2.15 -11.37 -2.57
N ALA A 66 1.96 -10.15 -3.06
CA ALA A 66 0.89 -9.22 -2.68
C ALA A 66 0.38 -8.42 -3.89
N ILE A 67 -0.82 -7.85 -3.77
CA ILE A 67 -1.37 -6.85 -4.68
C ILE A 67 -1.20 -5.48 -4.05
N GLY A 68 -0.98 -4.45 -4.88
CA GLY A 68 -0.62 -3.12 -4.44
C GLY A 68 0.85 -2.82 -4.76
N GLU A 69 1.34 -1.62 -4.54
CA GLU A 69 0.67 -0.52 -3.84
C GLU A 69 -0.49 0.08 -4.66
N THR A 70 -1.62 0.25 -4.00
CA THR A 70 -2.84 0.85 -4.55
C THR A 70 -3.59 1.54 -3.41
N GLY A 71 -4.69 2.25 -3.66
CA GLY A 71 -5.47 2.85 -2.60
C GLY A 71 -5.97 4.23 -2.95
N LEU A 72 -5.87 5.17 -2.02
CA LEU A 72 -6.47 6.50 -2.11
C LEU A 72 -5.52 7.60 -1.63
N ASP A 73 -5.39 8.66 -2.39
CA ASP A 73 -4.62 9.84 -2.00
C ASP A 73 -5.40 11.10 -2.40
N LYS A 74 -5.92 11.85 -1.42
CA LYS A 74 -6.64 13.10 -1.69
C LYS A 74 -5.73 14.28 -2.00
N ARG A 75 -4.44 14.17 -1.72
CA ARG A 75 -3.46 15.25 -1.93
C ARG A 75 -2.86 15.22 -3.32
N ARG A 76 -2.75 14.02 -3.92
CA ARG A 76 -2.03 13.85 -5.17
C ARG A 76 -2.68 12.82 -6.09
N GLY A 77 -2.56 13.07 -7.39
CA GLY A 77 -3.09 12.21 -8.45
C GLY A 77 -4.49 12.61 -8.92
N PRO A 78 -5.15 11.72 -9.67
CA PRO A 78 -6.54 11.88 -10.09
C PRO A 78 -7.50 12.01 -8.91
N SER A 79 -8.69 12.55 -9.13
CA SER A 79 -9.69 12.73 -8.07
C SER A 79 -10.25 11.40 -7.55
N PRO A 80 -10.87 11.37 -6.34
CA PRO A 80 -11.37 10.13 -5.72
C PRO A 80 -12.35 9.32 -6.57
N ASP A 81 -13.12 9.96 -7.45
CA ASP A 81 -14.02 9.32 -8.42
C ASP A 81 -13.29 8.47 -9.46
N ILE A 82 -11.99 8.71 -9.69
CA ILE A 82 -11.13 7.88 -10.54
C ILE A 82 -10.37 6.84 -9.69
N GLN A 83 -9.89 7.24 -8.50
CA GLN A 83 -9.12 6.35 -7.63
C GLN A 83 -9.96 5.21 -7.04
N ILE A 84 -11.18 5.49 -6.57
CA ILE A 84 -12.04 4.50 -5.89
C ILE A 84 -12.40 3.31 -6.81
N PRO A 85 -12.85 3.51 -8.07
CA PRO A 85 -13.09 2.39 -8.97
C PRO A 85 -11.86 1.52 -9.24
N LEU A 86 -10.68 2.14 -9.41
CA LEU A 86 -9.44 1.39 -9.61
C LEU A 86 -9.03 0.61 -8.36
N PHE A 87 -9.17 1.21 -7.18
CA PHE A 87 -8.88 0.55 -5.93
C PHE A 87 -9.81 -0.67 -5.70
N ARG A 88 -11.10 -0.55 -6.04
CA ARG A 88 -12.04 -1.68 -6.02
C ARG A 88 -11.61 -2.83 -6.93
N ARG A 89 -11.12 -2.54 -8.14
CA ARG A 89 -10.59 -3.60 -9.03
C ARG A 89 -9.39 -4.32 -8.42
N HIS A 90 -8.49 -3.59 -7.73
CA HIS A 90 -7.38 -4.23 -7.03
C HIS A 90 -7.83 -5.09 -5.85
N ILE A 91 -8.85 -4.66 -5.10
CA ILE A 91 -9.47 -5.48 -4.03
C ILE A 91 -10.02 -6.78 -4.62
N GLU A 92 -10.81 -6.69 -5.69
CA GLU A 92 -11.39 -7.86 -6.37
C GLU A 92 -10.30 -8.81 -6.87
N LEU A 93 -9.24 -8.27 -7.48
CA LEU A 93 -8.10 -9.07 -7.93
C LEU A 93 -7.41 -9.77 -6.76
N ALA A 94 -7.09 -9.04 -5.69
CA ALA A 94 -6.41 -9.58 -4.52
C ALA A 94 -7.20 -10.73 -3.89
N GLU A 95 -8.53 -10.58 -3.78
CA GLU A 95 -9.42 -11.65 -3.35
C GLU A 95 -9.43 -12.84 -4.30
N ALA A 96 -9.50 -12.60 -5.62
CA ALA A 96 -9.53 -13.66 -6.61
C ALA A 96 -8.25 -14.51 -6.62
N VAL A 97 -7.08 -13.88 -6.41
CA VAL A 97 -5.79 -14.59 -6.35
C VAL A 97 -5.39 -15.01 -4.93
N GLY A 98 -6.19 -14.68 -3.92
CA GLY A 98 -5.92 -15.00 -2.51
C GLY A 98 -4.66 -14.35 -1.95
N LYS A 99 -4.25 -13.18 -2.48
CA LYS A 99 -3.03 -12.48 -2.04
C LYS A 99 -3.37 -11.30 -1.13
N PRO A 100 -2.49 -10.96 -0.16
CA PRO A 100 -2.64 -9.76 0.64
C PRO A 100 -2.67 -8.49 -0.23
N LEU A 101 -3.32 -7.45 0.29
CA LEU A 101 -3.42 -6.13 -0.34
C LEU A 101 -2.60 -5.11 0.45
N ILE A 102 -1.73 -4.36 -0.24
CA ILE A 102 -0.95 -3.25 0.31
C ILE A 102 -1.60 -1.94 -0.13
N VAL A 103 -1.99 -1.12 0.85
CA VAL A 103 -2.85 0.05 0.67
C VAL A 103 -2.13 1.33 1.08
N HIS A 104 -2.01 2.24 0.12
CA HIS A 104 -1.69 3.66 0.33
C HIS A 104 -2.97 4.41 0.67
N CYS A 105 -2.94 5.18 1.76
CA CYS A 105 -4.08 6.02 2.11
C CYS A 105 -3.62 7.34 2.73
N VAL A 106 -3.92 8.46 2.07
CA VAL A 106 -3.62 9.82 2.56
C VAL A 106 -4.86 10.71 2.43
N GLY A 107 -5.32 11.27 3.55
CA GLY A 107 -6.49 12.16 3.62
C GLY A 107 -7.84 11.50 3.27
N ALA A 108 -7.86 10.21 2.96
CA ALA A 108 -9.03 9.48 2.43
C ALA A 108 -9.58 8.41 3.39
N TRP A 109 -9.36 8.56 4.70
CA TRP A 109 -9.71 7.54 5.71
C TRP A 109 -11.20 7.22 5.77
N GLN A 110 -12.05 8.22 5.62
CA GLN A 110 -13.51 8.03 5.63
C GLN A 110 -13.96 7.23 4.41
N GLU A 111 -13.46 7.56 3.22
CA GLU A 111 -13.72 6.83 1.99
C GLU A 111 -13.25 5.38 2.08
N LEU A 112 -12.07 5.16 2.66
CA LEU A 112 -11.55 3.82 2.89
C LEU A 112 -12.44 2.99 3.83
N LEU A 113 -12.90 3.59 4.94
CA LEU A 113 -13.71 2.90 5.95
C LEU A 113 -15.14 2.57 5.50
N VAL A 114 -15.69 3.29 4.51
CA VAL A 114 -17.02 2.98 3.94
C VAL A 114 -16.98 1.93 2.83
N LEU A 115 -15.79 1.58 2.32
CA LEU A 115 -15.66 0.52 1.34
C LEU A 115 -15.94 -0.86 1.95
N PRO A 116 -16.50 -1.81 1.18
CA PRO A 116 -16.62 -3.19 1.62
C PRO A 116 -15.26 -3.73 2.07
N ARG A 117 -15.24 -4.37 3.22
CA ARG A 117 -14.01 -4.94 3.78
C ARG A 117 -13.47 -6.05 2.85
N PRO A 118 -12.20 -5.96 2.41
CA PRO A 118 -11.58 -7.05 1.66
C PRO A 118 -11.52 -8.34 2.48
N ARG A 119 -11.73 -9.47 1.80
CA ARG A 119 -11.67 -10.83 2.36
C ARG A 119 -10.25 -11.39 2.49
N VAL A 120 -9.25 -10.60 2.08
CA VAL A 120 -7.83 -10.90 2.21
C VAL A 120 -7.18 -9.97 3.24
N MET A 121 -6.03 -10.39 3.76
CA MET A 121 -5.22 -9.54 4.62
C MET A 121 -4.94 -8.21 3.91
N THR A 122 -5.33 -7.09 4.52
CA THR A 122 -5.15 -5.76 3.95
C THR A 122 -4.32 -4.91 4.89
N ILE A 123 -3.23 -4.36 4.38
CA ILE A 123 -2.23 -3.67 5.17
C ILE A 123 -2.14 -2.22 4.70
N ILE A 124 -2.31 -1.27 5.61
CA ILE A 124 -2.00 0.14 5.37
C ILE A 124 -0.50 0.30 5.56
N HIS A 125 0.23 0.62 4.49
CA HIS A 125 1.66 0.91 4.59
C HIS A 125 1.89 2.35 5.07
N GLY A 126 3.07 2.64 5.61
CA GLY A 126 3.49 3.99 5.97
C GLY A 126 2.60 4.69 7.01
N PHE A 127 1.92 3.97 7.89
CA PHE A 127 0.97 4.57 8.83
C PHE A 127 1.66 5.55 9.79
N ARG A 128 1.18 6.80 9.80
CA ARG A 128 1.69 7.92 10.62
C ARG A 128 0.63 8.59 11.49
N GLY A 129 -0.61 8.13 11.42
CA GLY A 129 -1.75 8.75 12.10
C GLY A 129 -1.73 8.59 13.64
N LYS A 130 -2.65 9.29 14.30
CA LYS A 130 -2.85 9.21 15.76
C LYS A 130 -3.41 7.84 16.21
N PRO A 131 -3.26 7.50 17.51
CA PRO A 131 -3.76 6.25 18.08
C PRO A 131 -5.25 6.00 17.85
N GLU A 132 -6.06 7.06 17.83
CA GLU A 132 -7.50 6.95 17.61
C GLU A 132 -7.82 6.43 16.21
N LEU A 133 -7.17 6.97 15.18
CA LEU A 133 -7.30 6.47 13.81
C LEU A 133 -6.74 5.04 13.70
N ALA A 134 -5.61 4.75 14.34
CA ALA A 134 -5.02 3.41 14.33
C ALA A 134 -5.99 2.36 14.92
N ARG A 135 -6.66 2.71 16.03
CA ARG A 135 -7.68 1.90 16.67
C ARG A 135 -8.89 1.68 15.76
N GLN A 136 -9.35 2.71 15.07
CA GLN A 136 -10.47 2.61 14.12
C GLN A 136 -10.14 1.67 12.95
N LEU A 137 -8.96 1.84 12.33
CA LEU A 137 -8.52 1.01 11.20
C LEU A 137 -8.33 -0.46 11.62
N THR A 138 -7.68 -0.71 12.75
CA THR A 138 -7.49 -2.08 13.27
C THR A 138 -8.81 -2.74 13.68
N ALA A 139 -9.75 -2.00 14.26
CA ALA A 139 -11.10 -2.49 14.55
C ALA A 139 -11.89 -2.82 13.27
N ALA A 140 -11.69 -2.05 12.19
CA ALA A 140 -12.22 -2.36 10.87
C ALA A 140 -11.52 -3.56 10.20
N GLY A 141 -10.42 -4.04 10.77
CA GLY A 141 -9.71 -5.25 10.35
C GLY A 141 -8.57 -5.01 9.36
N PHE A 142 -8.11 -3.77 9.24
CA PHE A 142 -6.86 -3.44 8.56
C PHE A 142 -5.67 -3.73 9.46
N PHE A 143 -4.56 -4.15 8.87
CA PHE A 143 -3.27 -4.21 9.53
C PHE A 143 -2.49 -2.94 9.24
N LEU A 144 -1.60 -2.54 10.14
CA LEU A 144 -0.80 -1.33 10.00
C LEU A 144 0.68 -1.68 9.92
N SER A 145 1.38 -0.98 9.03
CA SER A 145 2.84 -0.91 8.98
C SER A 145 3.31 0.50 9.31
N LEU A 146 4.38 0.59 10.08
CA LEU A 146 4.96 1.87 10.48
C LEU A 146 6.09 2.26 9.54
N GLY A 147 5.92 3.41 8.88
CA GLY A 147 6.99 4.08 8.15
C GLY A 147 7.98 4.77 9.09
N ALA A 148 9.05 5.35 8.53
CA ALA A 148 10.18 5.89 9.31
C ALA A 148 9.84 7.07 10.26
N ARG A 149 8.78 7.84 9.99
CA ARG A 149 8.31 8.98 10.82
C ARG A 149 6.94 8.71 11.47
N TYR A 150 6.73 7.48 11.95
CA TYR A 150 5.47 7.11 12.61
C TYR A 150 5.26 7.84 13.96
N ASN A 151 4.00 7.94 14.38
CA ASN A 151 3.65 8.43 15.72
C ASN A 151 3.91 7.33 16.77
N PRO A 152 4.84 7.51 17.74
CA PRO A 152 5.17 6.49 18.74
C PRO A 152 3.97 6.02 19.56
N ALA A 153 2.98 6.88 19.82
CA ALA A 153 1.79 6.50 20.56
C ALA A 153 0.93 5.46 19.82
N SER A 154 1.08 5.36 18.50
CA SER A 154 0.36 4.43 17.64
C SER A 154 1.08 3.08 17.47
N GLU A 155 2.30 2.91 18.00
CA GLU A 155 3.14 1.72 17.76
C GLU A 155 2.44 0.42 18.16
N GLN A 156 1.72 0.44 19.28
CA GLN A 156 0.99 -0.71 19.83
C GLN A 156 -0.09 -1.31 18.89
N PHE A 157 -0.50 -0.57 17.86
CA PHE A 157 -1.52 -1.01 16.90
C PHE A 157 -0.93 -1.63 15.63
N ALA A 158 0.38 -1.49 15.40
CA ALA A 158 1.02 -1.95 14.18
C ALA A 158 1.61 -3.35 14.33
N LEU A 159 1.55 -4.12 13.24
CA LEU A 159 2.15 -5.45 13.15
C LEU A 159 3.43 -5.48 12.31
N PHE A 160 3.63 -4.47 11.46
CA PHE A 160 4.73 -4.42 10.48
C PHE A 160 5.56 -3.14 10.64
N ARG A 161 6.81 -3.16 10.16
CA ARG A 161 7.70 -1.98 10.14
C ARG A 161 8.40 -1.89 8.78
N GLU A 162 8.39 -0.71 8.18
CA GLU A 162 9.14 -0.47 6.94
C GLU A 162 10.59 -0.12 7.25
N SER A 163 11.54 -0.70 6.50
CA SER A 163 12.97 -0.47 6.74
C SER A 163 13.55 0.68 5.93
N ASP A 164 12.81 1.26 4.98
CA ASP A 164 13.22 2.42 4.21
C ASP A 164 12.40 3.69 4.47
N MET A 165 13.06 4.82 4.24
CA MET A 165 12.46 6.14 4.11
C MET A 165 11.89 6.28 2.70
N SER A 166 10.99 5.38 2.29
CA SER A 166 10.35 5.39 0.95
C SER A 166 9.71 6.73 0.60
N ASP A 167 9.22 7.43 1.63
CA ASP A 167 8.45 8.66 1.49
C ASP A 167 9.33 9.90 1.29
N ALA A 168 10.59 9.76 0.86
CA ALA A 168 11.47 10.90 0.65
C ALA A 168 10.95 11.87 -0.43
N SER A 169 10.10 11.40 -1.34
CA SER A 169 9.36 12.22 -2.30
C SER A 169 8.03 12.79 -1.78
N ASP A 170 7.55 12.35 -0.60
CA ASP A 170 6.43 12.96 0.13
C ASP A 170 6.90 14.05 1.10
N LEU A 171 8.22 14.32 1.16
CA LEU A 171 8.84 15.20 2.14
C LEU A 171 8.65 16.71 1.89
N SER A 172 8.06 17.13 0.76
CA SER A 172 7.87 18.57 0.51
C SER A 172 6.71 19.18 1.30
N ASP A 173 5.76 18.37 1.80
CA ASP A 173 4.43 18.88 2.19
C ASP A 173 4.07 18.71 3.67
N LEU A 174 5.03 18.36 4.53
CA LEU A 174 4.81 18.25 5.99
C LEU A 174 4.77 19.61 6.72
N SER A 175 4.43 20.72 6.05
CA SER A 175 4.20 22.00 6.74
C SER A 175 2.81 22.12 7.37
N ASP A 176 1.87 21.22 7.05
CA ASP A 176 0.51 21.29 7.59
C ASP A 176 0.27 20.23 8.67
N GLU A 177 0.34 20.70 9.92
CA GLU A 177 -0.03 20.05 11.19
C GLU A 177 -1.50 19.56 11.27
N SER A 178 -2.20 19.40 10.13
CA SER A 178 -3.61 19.01 10.08
C SER A 178 -3.86 17.49 10.05
N ASP A 179 -2.84 16.69 9.70
CA ASP A 179 -2.91 15.20 9.72
C ASP A 179 -2.93 14.59 11.12
N PHE A 180 -2.78 15.42 12.13
CA PHE A 180 -2.95 15.05 13.51
C PHE A 180 -4.42 15.16 13.95
N SER A 181 -5.36 15.61 13.13
CA SER A 181 -6.76 15.79 13.57
C SER A 181 -7.56 14.49 13.54
#